data_AF-A0A9E1T294-F1
#
_entry.id   AF-A0A9E1T294-F1
#
_cell.length_a   1.000
_cell.length_b   1.000
_cell.length_c   1.000
_cell.angle_alpha   90.00
_cell.angle_beta   90.00
_cell.angle_gamma   90.00
#
_symmetry.space_group_name_H-M   'P 1'
#
loop_
_entity.id
_entity.type
_entity.pdbx_description
1 polymer ?
#
loop_
_entity_poly.entity_id
_entity_poly.type
_entity_poly.pdbx_seq_one_letter_code
_entity_poly.pdbx_strand_id
1 'polypeptide(L)'
;MGFEQRKQERRALVQHLMAQDWDVFGTLKFVNGRTIGRKTANKLLRSYWNKIDRVFFGKAAERQDMRMPRWCFAHEGADSENFHVHFVMPSPLQDTEHMCCLLNAVWAQHHAQTALLAKNWVMPAQDRAAVASYVTHEYWRMGSDTILDNLCWGAEQSNLLTQHSLSEHYAQQQAHRIQRAASPLWLRQAQQALHTQQATYEACGDLQMMERG
;
A
#
# COMPACT_ATOMS: atom_id res chain seq x y z
N MET A 1 -23.08 7.96 15.26
CA MET A 1 -22.08 7.01 15.81
C MET A 1 -21.29 7.74 16.87
N GLY A 2 -21.22 7.23 18.11
CA GLY A 2 -20.60 7.93 19.23
C GLY A 2 -19.06 7.87 19.19
N PHE A 3 -18.40 8.85 19.83
CA PHE A 3 -16.93 8.88 19.96
C PHE A 3 -16.36 7.60 20.58
N GLU A 4 -16.98 7.10 21.65
CA GLU A 4 -16.53 5.86 22.32
C GLU A 4 -16.70 4.62 21.44
N GLN A 5 -17.73 4.57 20.59
CA GLN A 5 -17.89 3.48 19.62
C GLN A 5 -16.74 3.49 18.60
N ARG A 6 -16.43 4.65 18.00
CA ARG A 6 -15.32 4.76 17.04
C ARG A 6 -13.96 4.41 17.66
N LYS A 7 -13.78 4.72 18.95
CA LYS A 7 -12.57 4.35 19.71
C LYS A 7 -12.46 2.84 19.91
N GLN A 8 -13.56 2.16 20.22
CA GLN A 8 -13.60 0.69 20.32
C GLN A 8 -13.35 0.03 18.97
N GLU A 9 -14.01 0.50 17.91
CA GLU A 9 -13.81 0.01 16.54
C GLU A 9 -12.38 0.19 16.07
N ARG A 10 -11.77 1.37 16.28
CA ARG A 10 -10.35 1.60 15.97
C ARG A 10 -9.43 0.65 16.72
N ARG A 11 -9.70 0.37 18.01
CA ARG A 11 -8.90 -0.60 18.78
C ARG A 11 -9.00 -2.01 18.19
N ALA A 12 -10.20 -2.43 17.82
CA ALA A 12 -10.42 -3.73 17.17
C ALA A 12 -9.69 -3.81 15.82
N LEU A 13 -9.71 -2.72 15.04
CA LEU A 13 -8.99 -2.63 13.77
C LEU A 13 -7.46 -2.72 13.95
N VAL A 14 -6.90 -2.02 14.94
CA VAL A 14 -5.48 -2.12 15.28
C VAL A 14 -5.13 -3.54 15.72
N GLN A 15 -5.94 -4.18 16.57
CA GLN A 15 -5.73 -5.57 16.98
C GLN A 15 -5.78 -6.53 15.79
N HIS A 16 -6.74 -6.34 14.88
CA HIS A 16 -6.85 -7.12 13.66
C HIS A 16 -5.57 -7.01 12.82
N LEU A 17 -5.06 -5.80 12.58
CA LEU A 17 -3.81 -5.57 11.86
C LEU A 17 -2.60 -6.22 12.55
N MET A 18 -2.49 -6.12 13.88
CA MET A 18 -1.37 -6.71 14.62
C MET A 18 -1.37 -8.23 14.59
N ALA A 19 -2.52 -8.87 14.35
CA ALA A 19 -2.62 -10.32 14.16
C ALA A 19 -2.15 -10.80 12.77
N GLN A 20 -1.91 -9.89 11.82
CA GLN A 20 -1.48 -10.21 10.46
C GLN A 20 0.03 -10.03 10.30
N ASP A 21 0.69 -10.86 9.50
CA ASP A 21 2.14 -10.84 9.32
C ASP A 21 2.61 -9.93 8.17
N TRP A 22 2.29 -8.64 8.24
CA TRP A 22 2.76 -7.65 7.26
C TRP A 22 4.09 -7.03 7.68
N ASP A 23 4.91 -6.71 6.68
CA ASP A 23 6.26 -6.16 6.79
C ASP A 23 6.51 -4.98 5.82
N VAL A 24 5.54 -4.65 4.95
CA VAL A 24 5.55 -3.46 4.10
C VAL A 24 4.52 -2.47 4.59
N PHE A 25 4.93 -1.21 4.68
CA PHE A 25 4.05 -0.06 4.86
C PHE A 25 4.22 0.89 3.67
N GLY A 26 3.15 1.57 3.28
CA GLY A 26 3.33 2.69 2.38
C GLY A 26 2.21 3.72 2.34
N THR A 27 2.53 4.84 1.69
CA THR A 27 1.69 6.01 1.44
C THR A 27 1.69 6.30 -0.06
N LEU A 28 0.52 6.16 -0.68
CA LEU A 28 0.27 6.48 -2.08
C LEU A 28 -0.30 7.89 -2.17
N LYS A 29 0.56 8.84 -2.58
CA LYS A 29 0.22 10.25 -2.76
C LYS A 29 -0.02 10.60 -4.23
N PHE A 30 -0.75 11.67 -4.45
CA PHE A 30 -0.94 12.29 -5.76
C PHE A 30 -0.09 13.57 -5.88
N VAL A 31 0.30 13.95 -7.10
CA VAL A 31 1.13 15.15 -7.38
C VAL A 31 0.57 16.39 -6.71
N ASN A 32 -0.76 16.52 -6.71
CA ASN A 32 -1.48 17.51 -5.95
C ASN A 32 -2.76 16.86 -5.39
N GLY A 33 -2.70 16.43 -4.13
CA GLY A 33 -3.82 15.80 -3.41
C GLY A 33 -5.08 16.67 -3.38
N ARG A 34 -4.94 18.00 -3.53
CA ARG A 34 -6.04 18.98 -3.51
C ARG A 34 -6.79 19.11 -4.81
N THR A 35 -6.15 18.83 -5.95
CA THR A 35 -6.79 18.99 -7.27
C THR A 35 -7.31 17.70 -7.86
N ILE A 36 -6.97 16.55 -7.28
CA ILE A 36 -7.53 15.26 -7.68
C ILE A 36 -8.80 14.96 -6.87
N GLY A 37 -9.94 14.96 -7.55
CA GLY A 37 -11.20 14.56 -6.89
C GLY A 37 -11.17 13.10 -6.44
N ARG A 38 -11.78 12.80 -5.29
CA ARG A 38 -11.86 11.46 -4.67
C ARG A 38 -12.27 10.34 -5.65
N LYS A 39 -13.20 10.62 -6.57
CA LYS A 39 -13.62 9.67 -7.61
C LYS A 39 -12.48 9.29 -8.56
N THR A 40 -11.66 10.25 -8.97
CA THR A 40 -10.50 10.02 -9.84
C THR A 40 -9.39 9.32 -9.07
N ALA A 41 -9.12 9.76 -7.84
CA ALA A 41 -8.14 9.12 -6.96
C ALA A 41 -8.46 7.63 -6.74
N ASN A 42 -9.71 7.30 -6.39
CA ASN A 42 -10.15 5.92 -6.21
C ASN A 42 -10.00 5.06 -7.48
N LYS A 43 -10.26 5.63 -8.67
CA LYS A 43 -10.04 4.93 -9.93
C LYS A 43 -8.56 4.62 -10.16
N LEU A 44 -7.68 5.59 -9.90
CA LEU A 44 -6.23 5.41 -10.04
C LEU A 44 -5.68 4.40 -9.04
N LEU A 45 -6.12 4.44 -7.78
CA LEU A 45 -5.73 3.46 -6.76
C LEU A 45 -6.19 2.05 -7.12
N ARG A 46 -7.43 1.88 -7.56
CA ARG A 46 -7.93 0.59 -8.04
C ARG A 46 -7.13 0.09 -9.24
N SER A 47 -6.85 0.97 -10.20
CA SER A 47 -6.03 0.66 -11.38
C SER A 47 -4.61 0.24 -10.98
N TYR A 48 -3.99 0.94 -10.02
CA TYR A 48 -2.67 0.59 -9.49
C TYR A 48 -2.67 -0.78 -8.85
N TRP A 49 -3.59 -1.04 -7.92
CA TRP A 49 -3.66 -2.33 -7.24
C TRP A 49 -3.98 -3.48 -8.21
N ASN A 50 -4.88 -3.28 -9.17
CA ASN A 50 -5.12 -4.26 -10.23
C ASN A 50 -3.85 -4.54 -11.07
N LYS A 51 -3.01 -3.52 -11.30
CA LYS A 51 -1.71 -3.70 -11.97
C LYS A 51 -0.77 -4.54 -11.11
N ILE A 52 -0.66 -4.24 -9.81
CA ILE A 52 0.15 -5.05 -8.88
C ILE A 52 -0.35 -6.49 -8.82
N ASP A 53 -1.65 -6.71 -8.68
CA ASP A 53 -2.25 -8.05 -8.67
C ASP A 53 -1.91 -8.82 -9.96
N ARG A 54 -1.97 -8.17 -11.13
CA ARG A 54 -1.57 -8.78 -12.40
C ARG A 54 -0.07 -9.05 -12.50
N VAL A 55 0.79 -8.25 -11.88
CA VAL A 55 2.23 -8.52 -11.81
C VAL A 55 2.46 -9.85 -11.07
N PHE A 56 1.80 -10.05 -9.93
CA PHE A 56 1.99 -11.25 -9.12
C PHE A 56 1.24 -12.47 -9.68
N PHE A 57 -0.03 -12.32 -10.07
CA PHE A 57 -0.90 -13.45 -10.42
C PHE A 57 -1.23 -13.58 -11.91
N GLY A 58 -0.76 -12.67 -12.76
CA GLY A 58 -1.04 -12.70 -14.20
C GLY A 58 -2.54 -12.63 -14.49
N LYS A 59 -3.05 -13.51 -15.36
CA LYS A 59 -4.49 -13.57 -15.70
C LYS A 59 -5.35 -14.09 -14.55
N ALA A 60 -4.77 -14.77 -13.54
CA ALA A 60 -5.53 -15.27 -12.40
C ALA A 60 -6.04 -14.12 -11.50
N ALA A 61 -5.34 -12.99 -11.47
CA ALA A 61 -5.81 -11.77 -10.81
C ALA A 61 -7.22 -11.37 -11.23
N GLU A 62 -7.54 -11.51 -12.51
CA GLU A 62 -8.85 -11.14 -13.06
C GLU A 62 -9.82 -12.33 -13.09
N ARG A 63 -9.36 -13.50 -13.56
CA ARG A 63 -10.22 -14.67 -13.76
C ARG A 63 -10.69 -15.30 -12.45
N GLN A 64 -9.96 -15.06 -11.37
CA GLN A 64 -10.20 -15.68 -10.07
C GLN A 64 -10.21 -14.63 -8.95
N ASP A 65 -10.28 -13.33 -9.26
CA ASP A 65 -10.19 -12.22 -8.29
C ASP A 65 -9.02 -12.38 -7.30
N MET A 66 -7.87 -12.90 -7.76
CA MET A 66 -6.69 -13.01 -6.91
C MET A 66 -6.10 -11.64 -6.61
N ARG A 67 -5.93 -11.36 -5.32
CA ARG A 67 -5.39 -10.10 -4.84
C ARG A 67 -4.26 -10.34 -3.86
N MET A 68 -3.24 -9.50 -3.93
CA MET A 68 -2.19 -9.44 -2.93
C MET A 68 -2.84 -9.09 -1.58
N PRO A 69 -2.55 -9.84 -0.50
CA PRO A 69 -2.98 -9.47 0.84
C PRO A 69 -2.55 -8.03 1.13
N ARG A 70 -3.50 -7.17 1.50
CA ARG A 70 -3.27 -5.74 1.77
C ARG A 70 -4.45 -5.14 2.51
N TRP A 71 -4.16 -4.12 3.32
CA TRP A 71 -5.16 -3.29 3.98
C TRP A 71 -4.89 -1.82 3.64
N CYS A 72 -5.89 -1.13 3.11
CA CYS A 72 -5.78 0.22 2.57
C CYS A 72 -6.65 1.20 3.37
N PHE A 73 -6.07 2.34 3.74
CA PHE A 73 -6.66 3.34 4.61
C PHE A 73 -6.67 4.71 3.94
N ALA A 74 -7.85 5.29 3.73
CA ALA A 74 -8.03 6.64 3.20
C ALA A 74 -7.77 7.67 4.30
N HIS A 75 -6.90 8.63 3.99
CA HIS A 75 -6.66 9.83 4.80
C HIS A 75 -6.95 11.06 3.95
N GLU A 76 -7.52 12.09 4.56
CA GLU A 76 -7.86 13.34 3.87
C GLU A 76 -7.12 14.56 4.43
N GLY A 77 -6.34 14.40 5.51
CA GLY A 77 -5.67 15.50 6.19
C GLY A 77 -6.65 16.42 6.93
N ALA A 78 -6.15 17.39 7.69
CA ALA A 78 -6.97 18.19 8.60
C ALA A 78 -8.10 18.99 7.94
N ASP A 79 -7.93 19.40 6.68
CA ASP A 79 -8.89 20.20 5.89
C ASP A 79 -9.73 19.39 4.90
N SER A 80 -9.58 18.05 4.91
CA SER A 80 -10.25 17.13 3.98
C SER A 80 -9.93 17.33 2.49
N GLU A 81 -8.89 18.12 2.17
CA GLU A 81 -8.49 18.39 0.78
C GLU A 81 -7.27 17.57 0.36
N ASN A 82 -6.64 16.79 1.24
CA ASN A 82 -5.45 16.03 0.91
C ASN A 82 -5.74 14.53 0.88
N PHE A 83 -6.49 14.07 -0.13
CA PHE A 83 -6.79 12.65 -0.25
C PHE A 83 -5.52 11.84 -0.61
N HIS A 84 -5.15 10.91 0.25
CA HIS A 84 -4.09 9.93 0.04
C HIS A 84 -4.44 8.62 0.71
N VAL A 85 -3.69 7.56 0.39
CA VAL A 85 -3.93 6.23 0.94
C VAL A 85 -2.69 5.70 1.61
N HIS A 86 -2.83 5.28 2.86
CA HIS A 86 -1.87 4.42 3.50
C HIS A 86 -2.23 2.96 3.28
N PHE A 87 -1.24 2.08 3.26
CA PHE A 87 -1.48 0.65 3.23
C PHE A 87 -0.43 -0.11 4.03
N VAL A 88 -0.80 -1.32 4.45
CA VAL A 88 0.12 -2.34 4.93
C VAL A 88 -0.11 -3.64 4.18
N MET A 89 0.95 -4.40 3.94
CA MET A 89 0.87 -5.70 3.30
C MET A 89 2.06 -6.61 3.66
N PRO A 90 1.90 -7.94 3.65
CA PRO A 90 3.03 -8.86 3.59
C PRO A 90 3.73 -8.76 2.23
N SER A 91 5.06 -8.73 2.26
CA SER A 91 5.89 -8.91 1.09
C SER A 91 5.77 -10.35 0.58
N PRO A 92 5.37 -10.57 -0.69
CA PRO A 92 5.45 -11.89 -1.30
C PRO A 92 6.89 -12.27 -1.70
N LEU A 93 7.82 -11.32 -1.59
CA LEU A 93 9.22 -11.51 -1.95
C LEU A 93 10.05 -11.70 -0.70
N GLN A 94 11.07 -12.55 -0.78
CA GLN A 94 12.04 -12.75 0.29
C GLN A 94 12.81 -11.47 0.63
N ASP A 95 12.97 -10.57 -0.35
CA ASP A 95 13.57 -9.25 -0.18
C ASP A 95 12.46 -8.19 -0.12
N THR A 96 12.12 -7.75 1.09
CA THR A 96 11.10 -6.72 1.37
C THR A 96 11.49 -5.36 0.77
N GLU A 97 12.77 -5.01 0.74
CA GLU A 97 13.22 -3.75 0.12
C GLU A 97 13.00 -3.77 -1.39
N HIS A 98 13.27 -4.91 -2.04
CA HIS A 98 12.96 -5.07 -3.45
C HIS A 98 11.46 -4.94 -3.73
N MET A 99 10.62 -5.47 -2.86
CA MET A 99 9.16 -5.28 -2.95
C MET A 99 8.77 -3.81 -2.84
N CYS A 100 9.32 -3.08 -1.86
CA CYS A 100 9.09 -1.64 -1.70
C CYS A 100 9.55 -0.83 -2.93
N CYS A 101 10.72 -1.17 -3.48
CA CYS A 101 11.24 -0.54 -4.70
C CYS A 101 10.31 -0.77 -5.90
N LEU A 102 9.82 -2.01 -6.07
CA LEU A 102 8.87 -2.36 -7.12
C LEU A 102 7.58 -1.55 -6.99
N LEU A 103 6.98 -1.51 -5.80
CA LEU A 103 5.74 -0.78 -5.54
C LEU A 103 5.88 0.72 -5.82
N ASN A 104 6.97 1.34 -5.33
CA ASN A 104 7.30 2.74 -5.58
C ASN A 104 7.48 3.03 -7.07
N ALA A 105 8.27 2.20 -7.76
CA ALA A 105 8.55 2.35 -9.18
C ALA A 105 7.29 2.24 -10.03
N VAL A 106 6.42 1.25 -9.73
CA VAL A 106 5.18 1.05 -10.47
C VAL A 106 4.19 2.20 -10.20
N TRP A 107 4.12 2.71 -8.97
CA TRP A 107 3.24 3.83 -8.64
C TRP A 107 3.68 5.13 -9.32
N ALA A 108 4.97 5.49 -9.24
CA ALA A 108 5.49 6.71 -9.86
C ALA A 108 5.32 6.75 -11.39
N GLN A 109 5.29 5.58 -12.04
CA GLN A 109 5.05 5.44 -13.48
C GLN A 109 3.57 5.19 -13.82
N HIS A 110 2.67 5.12 -12.84
CA HIS A 110 1.30 4.68 -13.07
C HIS A 110 0.48 5.71 -13.84
N HIS A 111 0.61 7.00 -13.48
CA HIS A 111 -0.16 8.08 -14.09
C HIS A 111 0.51 9.44 -13.86
N ALA A 112 0.25 10.44 -14.71
CA ALA A 112 0.80 11.79 -14.51
C ALA A 112 0.36 12.48 -13.21
N GLN A 113 -0.73 12.00 -12.58
CA GLN A 113 -1.23 12.51 -11.30
C GLN A 113 -0.72 11.75 -10.08
N THR A 114 -0.07 10.58 -10.23
CA THR A 114 0.55 9.90 -9.10
C THR A 114 1.84 10.60 -8.72
N ALA A 115 2.14 10.72 -7.43
CA ALA A 115 3.30 11.46 -6.98
C ALA A 115 4.61 10.83 -7.49
N LEU A 116 5.65 11.66 -7.57
CA LEU A 116 6.99 11.23 -7.96
C LEU A 116 7.63 10.36 -6.87
N LEU A 117 8.65 9.58 -7.22
CA LEU A 117 9.37 8.70 -6.28
C LEU A 117 9.79 9.41 -4.98
N ALA A 118 10.30 10.63 -5.07
CA ALA A 118 10.73 11.41 -3.90
C ALA A 118 9.60 11.73 -2.90
N LYS A 119 8.34 11.64 -3.34
CA LYS A 119 7.15 11.94 -2.52
C LYS A 119 6.34 10.70 -2.15
N ASN A 120 6.61 9.55 -2.77
CA ASN A 120 5.96 8.28 -2.46
C ASN A 120 6.73 7.60 -1.35
N TRP A 121 6.05 7.11 -0.32
CA TRP A 121 6.71 6.46 0.80
C TRP A 121 6.25 5.03 0.86
N VAL A 122 6.95 4.10 0.22
CA VAL A 122 6.72 2.66 0.44
C VAL A 122 8.02 2.06 0.95
N MET A 123 8.01 1.51 2.16
CA MET A 123 9.21 1.07 2.87
C MET A 123 8.91 -0.14 3.77
N PRO A 124 9.96 -0.88 4.19
CA PRO A 124 9.80 -1.90 5.22
C PRO A 124 9.24 -1.29 6.52
N ALA A 125 8.30 -1.99 7.13
CA ALA A 125 7.72 -1.59 8.41
C ALA A 125 8.71 -1.84 9.55
N GLN A 126 9.15 -0.78 10.21
CA GLN A 126 10.11 -0.87 11.32
C GLN A 126 9.43 -1.13 12.67
N ASP A 127 8.36 -0.40 12.97
CA ASP A 127 7.53 -0.59 14.17
C ASP A 127 6.08 -0.83 13.76
N ARG A 128 5.64 -2.10 13.85
CA ARG A 128 4.29 -2.50 13.44
C ARG A 128 3.20 -1.87 14.32
N ALA A 129 3.46 -1.65 15.60
CA ALA A 129 2.48 -1.04 16.50
C ALA A 129 2.30 0.45 16.18
N ALA A 130 3.41 1.16 15.95
CA ALA A 130 3.38 2.56 15.55
C ALA A 130 2.69 2.74 14.19
N VAL A 131 3.03 1.91 13.20
CA VAL A 131 2.40 1.93 11.87
C VAL A 131 0.90 1.61 11.95
N ALA A 132 0.49 0.56 12.67
CA ALA A 132 -0.93 0.21 12.81
C ALA A 132 -1.74 1.33 13.48
N SER A 133 -1.18 1.97 14.51
CA SER A 133 -1.79 3.14 15.14
C SER A 133 -1.91 4.30 14.14
N TYR A 134 -0.86 4.53 13.36
CA TYR A 134 -0.77 5.63 12.40
C TYR A 134 -1.75 5.49 11.24
N VAL A 135 -1.78 4.35 10.54
CA VAL A 135 -2.67 4.17 9.37
C VAL A 135 -4.15 4.19 9.74
N THR A 136 -4.49 3.92 11.00
CA THR A 136 -5.87 3.96 11.51
C THR A 136 -6.23 5.27 12.21
N HIS A 137 -5.35 6.27 12.24
CA HIS A 137 -5.55 7.43 13.10
C HIS A 137 -6.73 8.31 12.66
N GLU A 138 -7.08 8.40 11.37
CA GLU A 138 -8.24 9.18 10.92
C GLU A 138 -9.61 8.51 11.20
N TYR A 139 -9.63 7.28 11.73
CA TYR A 139 -10.86 6.53 12.02
C TYR A 139 -11.79 7.26 13.00
N TRP A 140 -11.26 8.04 13.94
CA TRP A 140 -12.11 8.82 14.86
C TRP A 140 -13.00 9.83 14.11
N ARG A 141 -12.53 10.34 12.96
CA ARG A 141 -13.23 11.34 12.13
C ARG A 141 -14.07 10.67 11.05
N MET A 142 -13.47 9.78 10.28
CA MET A 142 -14.11 9.18 9.10
C MET A 142 -14.87 7.88 9.41
N GLY A 143 -14.61 7.23 10.54
CA GLY A 143 -15.20 5.93 10.86
C GLY A 143 -14.83 4.87 9.82
N SER A 144 -15.80 4.06 9.41
CA SER A 144 -15.60 3.02 8.40
C SER A 144 -15.10 3.55 7.05
N ASP A 145 -15.34 4.83 6.72
CA ASP A 145 -14.85 5.42 5.46
C ASP A 145 -13.32 5.56 5.42
N THR A 146 -12.62 5.37 6.55
CA THR A 146 -11.16 5.22 6.58
C THR A 146 -10.74 3.93 5.87
N ILE A 147 -11.53 2.85 5.90
CA ILE A 147 -11.16 1.57 5.29
C ILE A 147 -11.63 1.56 3.83
N LEU A 148 -10.72 1.28 2.91
CA LEU A 148 -11.04 1.15 1.49
C LEU A 148 -11.31 -0.32 1.14
N ASP A 149 -12.47 -0.84 1.56
CA ASP A 149 -12.84 -2.27 1.42
C ASP A 149 -12.67 -2.81 0.01
N ASN A 150 -12.96 -1.98 -1.00
CA ASN A 150 -12.83 -2.35 -2.41
C ASN A 150 -11.37 -2.50 -2.89
N LEU A 151 -10.41 -1.94 -2.14
CA LEU A 151 -8.98 -2.09 -2.36
C LEU A 151 -8.35 -3.13 -1.43
N CYS A 152 -8.90 -3.33 -0.23
CA CYS A 152 -8.44 -4.33 0.73
C CYS A 152 -8.59 -5.75 0.19
N TRP A 153 -7.79 -6.64 0.77
CA TRP A 153 -7.93 -8.08 0.62
C TRP A 153 -8.95 -8.64 1.63
N GLY A 154 -9.68 -9.68 1.23
CA GLY A 154 -10.73 -10.32 2.04
C GLY A 154 -10.52 -11.82 2.23
N ALA A 155 -11.37 -12.42 3.07
CA ALA A 155 -11.27 -13.83 3.46
C ALA A 155 -11.44 -14.81 2.27
N GLU A 156 -12.29 -14.48 1.29
CA GLU A 156 -12.51 -15.34 0.12
C GLU A 156 -11.25 -15.47 -0.75
N GLN A 157 -10.44 -14.40 -0.84
CA GLN A 157 -9.19 -14.40 -1.61
C GLN A 157 -8.07 -15.21 -0.91
N SER A 158 -8.20 -15.54 0.37
CA SER A 158 -7.19 -16.31 1.12
C SER A 158 -7.05 -17.75 0.63
N ASN A 159 -8.17 -18.40 0.35
CA ASN A 159 -8.20 -19.80 -0.07
C ASN A 159 -7.60 -20.03 -1.47
N LEU A 160 -7.55 -18.98 -2.30
CA LEU A 160 -7.04 -19.06 -3.67
C LEU A 160 -5.51 -18.93 -3.71
N LEU A 161 -4.91 -18.14 -2.82
CA LEU A 161 -3.46 -17.95 -2.75
C LEU A 161 -2.72 -19.26 -2.49
N THR A 162 -3.24 -20.11 -1.62
CA THR A 162 -2.68 -21.41 -1.25
C THR A 162 -2.70 -22.43 -2.39
N GLN A 163 -3.62 -22.29 -3.35
CA GLN A 163 -3.72 -23.22 -4.48
C GLN A 163 -2.73 -22.91 -5.61
N HIS A 164 -2.38 -21.63 -5.82
CA HIS A 164 -1.53 -21.18 -6.94
C HIS A 164 -0.04 -21.13 -6.63
N SER A 165 0.36 -21.10 -5.36
CA SER A 165 1.77 -21.03 -4.95
C SER A 165 2.56 -22.34 -5.15
N LEU A 166 1.90 -23.43 -5.56
CA LEU A 166 2.47 -24.79 -5.50
C LEU A 166 3.19 -25.27 -6.78
N SER A 167 3.27 -24.45 -7.86
CA SER A 167 3.96 -24.88 -9.10
C SER A 167 5.19 -24.02 -9.44
N GLU A 168 6.33 -24.67 -9.70
CA GLU A 168 7.59 -24.01 -10.09
C GLU A 168 7.44 -23.16 -11.36
N HIS A 169 6.65 -23.65 -12.32
CA HIS A 169 6.36 -22.92 -13.54
C HIS A 169 5.61 -21.60 -13.26
N TYR A 170 4.70 -21.57 -12.30
CA TYR A 170 4.03 -20.33 -11.89
C TYR A 170 5.00 -19.34 -11.26
N ALA A 171 5.91 -19.82 -10.41
CA ALA A 171 6.95 -19.00 -9.78
C ALA A 171 7.88 -18.36 -10.84
N GLN A 172 8.30 -19.11 -11.86
CA GLN A 172 9.10 -18.56 -12.97
C GLN A 172 8.34 -17.49 -13.77
N GLN A 173 7.07 -17.74 -14.09
CA GLN A 173 6.25 -16.74 -14.78
C GLN A 173 6.02 -15.49 -13.93
N GLN A 174 5.85 -15.64 -12.62
CA GLN A 174 5.73 -14.52 -11.68
C GLN A 174 7.02 -13.70 -11.66
N ALA A 175 8.19 -14.32 -11.53
CA ALA A 175 9.48 -13.64 -11.58
C ALA A 175 9.66 -12.85 -12.88
N HIS A 176 9.30 -13.44 -14.02
CA HIS A 176 9.33 -12.74 -15.32
C HIS A 176 8.40 -11.52 -15.37
N ARG A 177 7.20 -11.60 -14.78
CA ARG A 177 6.27 -10.46 -14.73
C ARG A 177 6.81 -9.35 -13.83
N ILE A 178 7.39 -9.69 -12.69
CA ILE A 178 8.02 -8.74 -11.76
C ILE A 178 9.16 -7.99 -12.46
N GLN A 179 10.08 -8.71 -13.11
CA GLN A 179 11.19 -8.11 -13.85
C GLN A 179 10.72 -7.14 -14.95
N ARG A 180 9.55 -7.39 -15.54
CA ARG A 180 8.97 -6.54 -16.60
C ARG A 180 8.13 -5.39 -16.07
N ALA A 181 7.76 -5.40 -14.79
CA ALA A 181 6.84 -4.42 -14.21
C ALA A 181 7.48 -3.03 -14.04
N ALA A 182 8.79 -2.98 -13.82
CA ALA A 182 9.60 -1.77 -13.77
C ALA A 182 10.97 -2.04 -14.40
N SER A 183 11.50 -1.07 -15.16
CA SER A 183 12.83 -1.22 -15.76
C SER A 183 13.93 -1.20 -14.69
N PRO A 184 15.12 -1.78 -14.97
CA PRO A 184 16.24 -1.74 -14.03
C PRO A 184 16.67 -0.31 -13.65
N LEU A 185 16.51 0.65 -14.56
CA LEU A 185 16.78 2.06 -14.26
C LEU A 185 15.81 2.61 -13.21
N TRP A 186 14.51 2.34 -13.38
CA TRP A 186 13.49 2.79 -12.43
C TRP A 186 13.60 2.10 -11.08
N LEU A 187 13.96 0.82 -11.04
CA LEU A 187 14.20 0.10 -9.79
C LEU A 187 15.38 0.69 -9.01
N ARG A 188 16.47 1.06 -9.69
CA ARG A 188 17.60 1.75 -9.05
C ARG A 188 17.22 3.12 -8.51
N GLN A 189 16.41 3.89 -9.24
CA GLN A 189 15.91 5.18 -8.76
C GLN A 189 14.97 5.02 -7.56
N ALA A 190 14.11 4.00 -7.57
CA ALA A 190 13.25 3.68 -6.44
C ALA A 190 14.05 3.26 -5.21
N GLN A 191 15.13 2.49 -5.39
CA GLN A 191 16.04 2.10 -4.31
C GLN A 191 16.75 3.33 -3.69
N GLN A 192 17.24 4.25 -4.52
CA GLN A 192 17.84 5.50 -4.03
C GLN A 192 16.85 6.36 -3.24
N ALA A 193 15.61 6.46 -3.72
CA ALA A 193 14.54 7.16 -3.02
C ALA A 193 14.20 6.49 -1.69
N LEU A 194 14.10 5.16 -1.67
CA LEU A 194 13.85 4.36 -0.46
C LEU A 194 14.94 4.60 0.61
N HIS A 195 16.22 4.51 0.24
CA HIS A 195 17.31 4.74 1.19
C HIS A 195 17.30 6.17 1.74
N THR A 196 16.97 7.16 0.90
CA THR A 196 16.81 8.56 1.35
C THR A 196 15.68 8.70 2.38
N GLN A 197 14.56 8.00 2.15
CA GLN A 197 13.41 7.99 3.06
C GLN A 197 13.72 7.27 4.37
N GLN A 198 14.38 6.11 4.32
CA GLN A 198 14.83 5.38 5.50
C GLN A 198 15.77 6.24 6.35
N ALA A 199 16.78 6.88 5.75
CA ALA A 199 17.68 7.77 6.47
C ALA A 199 16.95 8.97 7.12
N THR A 200 15.96 9.53 6.44
CA THR A 200 15.12 10.60 6.99
C THR A 200 14.29 10.10 8.17
N TYR A 201 13.68 8.93 8.04
CA TYR A 201 12.89 8.29 9.10
C TYR A 201 13.76 7.99 10.34
N GLU A 202 14.96 7.44 10.14
CA GLU A 202 15.90 7.17 11.24
C GLU A 202 16.35 8.44 11.95
N ALA A 203 16.52 9.55 11.22
CA ALA A 203 16.94 10.83 11.80
C ALA A 203 15.86 11.50 12.64
N CYS A 204 14.57 11.34 12.29
CA CYS A 204 13.48 12.07 12.93
C CYS A 204 12.56 11.21 13.80
N GLY A 205 12.49 9.89 13.56
CA GLY A 205 11.64 8.95 14.29
C GLY A 205 10.13 9.19 14.19
N ASP A 206 9.69 10.10 13.32
CA ASP A 206 8.30 10.56 13.25
C ASP A 206 7.60 10.13 11.96
N LEU A 207 6.60 9.27 12.10
CA LEU A 207 5.73 8.82 11.01
C LEU A 207 4.91 9.99 10.42
N GLN A 208 4.70 11.10 11.13
CA GLN A 208 3.97 12.27 10.59
C GLN A 208 4.69 12.95 9.42
N MET A 209 5.98 12.70 9.21
CA MET A 209 6.66 13.17 8.00
C MET A 209 6.07 12.56 6.73
N MET A 210 5.39 11.42 6.83
CA MET A 210 4.79 10.72 5.70
C MET A 210 3.49 11.39 5.23
N GLU A 211 2.87 12.23 6.06
CA GLU A 211 1.77 13.13 5.69
C GLU A 211 2.28 14.41 5.01
N ARG A 212 3.41 14.95 5.45
CA ARG A 212 3.94 16.27 5.04
C ARG A 212 4.79 16.19 3.77
N GLY A 213 4.15 16.29 2.59
CA GLY A 213 4.85 16.43 1.31
C GLY A 213 3.95 16.38 0.09
#